data_AF-A0A968IZR1-F1
#
_entry.id   AF-A0A968IZR1-F1
#
_cell.length_a   1.000
_cell.length_b   1.000
_cell.length_c   1.000
_cell.angle_alpha   90.00
_cell.angle_beta   90.00
_cell.angle_gamma   90.00
#
_symmetry.space_group_name_H-M   'P 1'
#
loop_
_entity.id
_entity.type
_entity.pdbx_description
1 polymer ?
#
loop_
_entity_poly.entity_id
_entity_poly.type
_entity_poly.pdbx_seq_one_letter_code
_entity_poly.pdbx_strand_id
1 'polypeptide(L)'
;MSAETQPDVILGLSFDEGSYLSLRHRSVEDGGYTIEYTFPEDEPRVVATLSDDLDINLAKSLFFTIAEDWARYDDDTDYLVLDEGDDGEDEEED
;
A
#
# COMPACT_ATOMS: atom_id res chain seq x y z
N MET A 1 25.11 9.44 16.85
CA MET A 1 23.87 9.84 16.16
C MET A 1 23.27 8.56 15.63
N SER A 2 22.21 8.06 16.27
CA SER A 2 21.51 6.87 15.78
C SER A 2 20.87 7.25 14.46
N ALA A 3 21.30 6.65 13.36
CA ALA A 3 20.49 6.64 12.16
C ALA A 3 19.29 5.76 12.52
N GLU A 4 18.23 6.37 13.04
CA GLU A 4 16.90 5.78 13.00
C GLU A 4 16.69 5.47 11.52
N THR A 5 16.88 4.21 11.15
CA THR A 5 16.66 3.76 9.79
C THR A 5 15.17 3.86 9.63
N GLN A 6 14.68 5.01 9.16
CA GLN A 6 13.28 5.16 8.83
C GLN A 6 12.96 4.00 7.89
N PRO A 7 11.97 3.15 8.23
CA PRO A 7 11.65 2.01 7.40
C PRO A 7 11.27 2.55 6.02
N ASP A 8 12.09 2.23 5.03
CA ASP A 8 11.95 2.71 3.66
C ASP A 8 10.65 2.14 3.10
N VAL A 9 9.75 3.04 2.67
CA VAL A 9 8.47 2.64 2.07
C VAL A 9 8.78 2.15 0.67
N ILE A 10 8.52 0.86 0.43
CA ILE A 10 8.83 0.20 -0.84
C ILE A 10 7.68 0.38 -1.84
N LEU A 11 6.45 0.27 -1.35
CA LEU A 11 5.22 0.49 -2.10
C LEU A 11 4.22 1.20 -1.20
N GLY A 12 3.40 2.07 -1.78
CA GLY A 12 2.29 2.72 -1.12
C GLY A 12 1.10 2.81 -2.07
N LEU A 13 -0.09 2.54 -1.56
CA LEU A 13 -1.36 2.75 -2.24
C LEU A 13 -2.24 3.59 -1.34
N SER A 14 -2.85 4.64 -1.90
CA SER A 14 -3.92 5.39 -1.26
C SER A 14 -5.27 4.82 -1.68
N PHE A 15 -6.18 4.71 -0.73
CA PHE A 15 -7.59 4.40 -0.96
C PHE A 15 -8.43 5.66 -0.69
N ASP A 16 -9.72 5.58 -0.97
CA ASP A 16 -10.64 6.70 -0.77
C ASP A 16 -10.69 7.14 0.70
N GLU A 17 -11.13 8.38 0.92
CA GLU A 17 -11.16 9.05 2.22
C GLU A 17 -9.81 9.20 2.96
N GLY A 18 -8.67 9.01 2.28
CA GLY A 18 -7.34 9.26 2.86
C GLY A 18 -6.72 8.06 3.60
N SER A 19 -7.30 6.87 3.42
CA SER A 19 -6.68 5.63 3.86
C SER A 19 -5.46 5.29 3.01
N TYR A 20 -4.47 4.60 3.58
CA TYR A 20 -3.28 4.16 2.84
C TYR A 20 -2.77 2.78 3.27
N LEU A 21 -2.35 1.96 2.32
CA LEU A 21 -1.63 0.70 2.54
C LEU A 21 -0.19 0.89 2.10
N SER A 22 0.76 0.48 2.94
CA SER A 22 2.19 0.58 2.65
C SER A 22 2.91 -0.73 2.89
N LEU A 23 3.83 -1.08 1.99
CA LEU A 23 4.83 -2.13 2.18
C LEU A 23 6.13 -1.46 2.62
N ARG A 24 6.70 -1.89 3.74
CA ARG A 24 7.88 -1.29 4.35
C ARG A 24 8.91 -2.33 4.67
N HIS A 25 10.20 -1.97 4.55
CA HIS A 25 11.25 -2.76 5.17
C HIS A 25 11.16 -2.63 6.69
N ARG A 26 11.23 -3.77 7.39
CA ARG A 26 11.51 -3.77 8.82
C ARG A 26 12.94 -3.29 9.06
N SER A 27 13.20 -2.80 10.27
CA SER A 27 14.53 -2.39 10.72
C SER A 27 15.60 -3.41 10.32
N VAL A 28 16.80 -2.93 9.99
CA VAL A 28 17.91 -3.76 9.48
C VAL A 28 18.26 -4.92 10.42
N GLU A 29 18.05 -4.75 11.74
CA GLU A 29 18.30 -5.77 12.76
C GLU A 29 17.25 -6.88 12.81
N ASP A 30 16.02 -6.56 12.39
CA ASP A 30 14.86 -7.44 12.41
C ASP A 30 14.68 -8.17 11.07
N GLY A 31 15.13 -7.55 9.97
CA GLY A 31 14.98 -8.07 8.61
C GLY A 31 13.52 -8.19 8.14
N GLY A 32 13.29 -8.32 6.83
CA GLY A 32 11.96 -8.59 6.27
C GLY A 32 11.11 -7.35 6.05
N TYR A 33 9.80 -7.57 5.98
CA TYR A 33 8.85 -6.55 5.53
C TYR A 33 7.60 -6.50 6.40
N THR A 34 6.98 -5.34 6.50
CA THR A 34 5.63 -5.18 7.05
C THR A 34 4.73 -4.58 6.00
N ILE A 35 3.48 -5.02 6.02
CA ILE A 35 2.40 -4.35 5.31
C ILE A 35 1.55 -3.68 6.37
N GLU A 36 1.38 -2.37 6.25
CA GLU A 36 0.66 -1.52 7.19
C GLU A 36 -0.51 -0.84 6.48
N TYR A 37 -1.69 -0.89 7.07
CA TYR A 37 -2.85 -0.11 6.65
C TYR A 37 -3.08 1.02 7.63
N THR A 38 -3.34 2.22 7.13
CA THR A 38 -3.65 3.37 7.96
C THR A 38 -4.95 3.99 7.53
N PHE A 39 -5.80 4.21 8.51
CA PHE A 39 -7.07 4.90 8.33
C PHE A 39 -6.89 6.40 8.52
N PRO A 40 -7.68 7.24 7.85
CA PRO A 40 -7.73 8.66 8.15
C PRO A 40 -8.06 8.85 9.63
N GLU A 41 -7.32 9.74 10.30
CA GLU A 41 -7.49 10.08 11.72
C GLU A 41 -7.11 8.99 12.75
N ASP A 42 -6.55 7.86 12.30
CA ASP A 42 -6.20 6.69 13.13
C ASP A 42 -4.71 6.33 13.02
N GLU A 43 -4.21 5.50 13.94
CA GLU A 43 -2.82 5.03 13.90
C GLU A 43 -2.63 3.89 12.88
N PRO A 44 -1.45 3.78 12.23
CA PRO A 44 -1.13 2.69 11.32
C PRO A 44 -1.25 1.33 12.01
N ARG A 45 -1.86 0.37 11.33
CA ARG A 45 -2.03 -1.02 11.79
C ARG A 45 -1.26 -1.97 10.90
N VAL A 46 -0.44 -2.81 11.51
CA VAL A 46 0.25 -3.89 10.79
C VAL A 46 -0.76 -4.97 10.42
N VAL A 47 -0.96 -5.18 9.12
CA VAL A 47 -1.87 -6.22 8.60
C VAL A 47 -1.12 -7.51 8.28
N ALA A 48 0.16 -7.41 7.89
CA ALA A 48 1.01 -8.57 7.67
C ALA A 48 2.47 -8.29 8.04
N THR A 49 3.14 -9.31 8.54
CA THR A 49 4.59 -9.32 8.75
C THR A 49 5.18 -10.45 7.93
N LEU A 50 6.17 -10.11 7.11
CA LEU A 50 6.84 -11.00 6.17
C LEU A 50 8.29 -11.19 6.63
N SER A 51 8.76 -12.44 6.60
CA SER A 51 10.13 -12.81 6.97
C SER A 51 11.17 -12.19 6.04
N ASP A 52 12.41 -12.09 6.51
CA ASP A 52 13.55 -11.57 5.74
C ASP A 52 14.02 -12.52 4.62
N ASP A 53 13.74 -13.82 4.77
CA ASP A 53 13.93 -14.81 3.71
C ASP A 53 12.96 -14.65 2.52
N LEU A 54 11.95 -13.77 2.63
CA LEU A 54 10.97 -13.59 1.58
C LEU A 54 11.55 -12.73 0.44
N ASP A 55 11.46 -13.24 -0.78
CA ASP A 55 11.82 -12.47 -1.97
C ASP A 55 10.96 -11.20 -2.08
N ILE A 56 11.59 -10.09 -2.46
CA ILE A 56 10.89 -8.80 -2.57
C ILE A 56 9.74 -8.86 -3.58
N ASN A 57 9.84 -9.62 -4.68
CA ASN A 57 8.75 -9.72 -5.65
C ASN A 57 7.57 -10.50 -5.07
N LEU A 58 7.84 -11.48 -4.21
CA LEU A 58 6.79 -12.19 -3.47
C LEU A 58 6.13 -11.27 -2.43
N ALA A 59 6.91 -10.43 -1.75
CA ALA A 59 6.38 -9.41 -0.84
C ALA A 59 5.47 -8.40 -1.56
N LYS A 60 5.88 -7.93 -2.75
CA LYS A 60 5.05 -7.06 -3.60
C LYS A 60 3.78 -7.77 -4.08
N SER A 61 3.89 -9.04 -4.48
CA SER A 61 2.72 -9.82 -4.89
C SER A 61 1.69 -9.93 -3.76
N LEU A 62 2.14 -10.23 -2.53
CA LEU A 62 1.27 -10.28 -1.36
C LEU A 62 0.67 -8.92 -1.03
N PHE A 63 1.44 -7.84 -1.18
CA PHE A 63 0.95 -6.47 -1.02
C PHE A 63 -0.23 -6.17 -1.95
N PHE A 64 -0.10 -6.48 -3.25
CA PHE A 64 -1.20 -6.27 -4.20
C PHE A 64 -2.40 -7.18 -3.91
N THR A 65 -2.19 -8.45 -3.52
CA THR A 65 -3.30 -9.33 -3.13
C THR A 65 -4.06 -8.78 -1.92
N ILE A 66 -3.36 -8.25 -0.92
CA ILE A 66 -3.99 -7.61 0.24
C ILE A 66 -4.69 -6.32 -0.19
N ALA A 67 -4.07 -5.49 -1.02
CA ALA A 67 -4.69 -4.27 -1.53
C ALA A 67 -5.98 -4.55 -2.30
N GLU A 68 -6.01 -5.59 -3.15
CA GLU A 68 -7.21 -6.02 -3.85
C GLU A 68 -8.31 -6.54 -2.92
N ASP A 69 -7.94 -7.29 -1.87
CA ASP A 69 -8.90 -7.79 -0.88
C ASP A 69 -9.54 -6.65 -0.08
N TRP A 70 -8.73 -5.66 0.31
CA TRP A 70 -9.20 -4.45 0.99
C TRP A 70 -10.06 -3.58 0.09
N ALA A 71 -9.65 -3.37 -1.16
CA ALA A 71 -10.46 -2.67 -2.14
C ALA A 71 -11.81 -3.37 -2.37
N ARG A 72 -11.82 -4.71 -2.40
CA ARG A 72 -13.07 -5.50 -2.49
C ARG A 72 -13.94 -5.42 -1.24
N TYR A 73 -13.35 -5.22 -0.06
CA TYR A 73 -14.11 -5.00 1.18
C TYR A 73 -14.75 -3.60 1.21
N ASP A 74 -14.18 -2.65 0.47
CA ASP A 74 -14.73 -1.31 0.26
C ASP A 74 -15.76 -1.26 -0.88
N ASP A 75 -15.77 -2.25 -1.79
CA ASP A 75 -16.60 -2.38 -3.02
C ASP A 75 -18.12 -2.60 -2.79
N ASP A 76 -18.64 -2.42 -1.56
CA ASP A 76 -20.04 -1.94 -1.39
C ASP A 76 -20.15 -0.43 -1.76
N THR A 77 -19.02 0.21 -2.06
CA THR A 77 -18.82 1.59 -2.50
C THR A 77 -17.82 1.59 -3.65
N ASP A 78 -18.31 1.96 -4.83
CA ASP A 78 -17.60 1.95 -6.11
C ASP A 78 -16.22 2.66 -6.12
N TYR A 79 -15.35 2.18 -7.03
CA TYR A 79 -14.20 2.85 -7.69
C TYR A 79 -12.77 2.63 -7.14
N LEU A 80 -12.11 1.59 -7.65
CA LEU A 80 -10.65 1.62 -7.85
C LEU A 80 -10.32 2.54 -9.04
N VAL A 81 -9.91 3.79 -8.77
CA VAL A 81 -9.16 4.58 -9.75
C VAL A 81 -7.71 4.11 -9.70
N LEU A 82 -7.39 3.11 -10.52
CA LEU A 82 -6.02 2.83 -10.91
C LEU A 82 -5.62 3.94 -11.89
N ASP A 83 -4.82 4.91 -11.44
CA ASP A 83 -4.16 5.88 -12.34
C ASP A 83 -3.07 5.14 -13.14
N GLU A 84 -3.50 4.32 -14.10
CA GLU A 84 -2.69 3.99 -15.26
C GLU A 84 -2.95 5.09 -16.28
N GLY A 85 -2.06 6.09 -16.31
CA GLY A 85 -2.14 7.17 -17.29
C GLY A 85 -2.27 6.63 -18.70
N ASP A 86 -3.36 7.02 -19.37
CA ASP A 86 -3.42 7.12 -20.83
C ASP A 86 -4.40 8.23 -21.21
N ASP A 87 -3.87 9.15 -22.01
CA ASP A 87 -4.48 10.35 -22.56
C ASP A 87 -5.82 10.08 -23.27
N GLY A 88 -6.78 10.97 -23.05
CA GLY A 88 -8.04 10.97 -23.79
C GLY A 88 -8.85 12.22 -23.49
N GLU A 89 -8.29 13.38 -23.82
CA GLU A 89 -9.10 14.56 -24.13
C GLU A 89 -10.14 14.16 -25.16
N ASP A 90 -11.42 14.34 -24.88
CA ASP A 90 -12.36 14.74 -25.91
C ASP A 90 -13.49 15.55 -25.29
N GLU A 91 -13.61 16.74 -25.85
CA GLU A 91 -14.54 17.81 -25.57
C GLU A 91 -15.98 17.44 -25.97
N GLU A 92 -16.86 18.42 -25.76
CA GLU A 92 -18.12 18.68 -26.50
C GLU A 92 -19.41 18.34 -25.74
N GLU A 93 -20.08 19.38 -25.20
CA GLU A 93 -21.18 20.18 -25.82
C GLU A 93 -22.53 19.51 -25.49
N ASP A 94 -23.61 20.16 -25.04
CA ASP A 94 -24.13 21.52 -25.20
C ASP A 94 -25.13 21.80 -24.03
#